data_AF-E1KZV7-F1
#
_entry.id   AF-E1KZV7-F1
#
_cell.length_a   1.000
_cell.length_b   1.000
_cell.length_c   1.000
_cell.angle_alpha   90.00
_cell.angle_beta   90.00
_cell.angle_gamma   90.00
#
_symmetry.space_group_name_H-M   'P 1'
#
loop_
_entity.id
_entity.type
_entity.pdbx_description
1 polymer ?
#
loop_
_entity_poly.entity_id
_entity_poly.type
_entity_poly.pdbx_seq_one_letter_code
_entity_poly.pdbx_strand_id
1 'polypeptide(L)'
;MFDIKKELQKVPHKPGVYIMHDKNDEIIYVGKAIDLRRRVGQYFDSSKKLAKVAAMVSHVEYFEYIIVNNECEALVLESNLIKKNSPKYNIVLRDDKQYPYIKITNEKFPRVLKTRRVLKDKAKYFGPFPNAYAVNDIIDLIHETYKIRTCNLNFDKGQKLKRPCLNYYINRCDGMCVYDVNEEDYNKELLEVENFLNGREDELTKKLTDKMMAASKNLNFELAAKLRDSIANIQVILEKQNITNTKGLDLDMISMAREAETVCVQVFFMRNGKIIERQHFIIDNKYEESNEHIVGEFFKQFYIDLTYVPKQILTDIEIEDRELIEEMLTEKKGSKVEIKIPKRGNKTDLLEMVRVNAKEGLDKYISRHLKRERNRENAILDLQDITGVKPIDRIECYDISNTSGVDSVGSMIVFKNGAKSSKDYRKFKIKTVEGADDYASHREVLTRRFRRLLDSDKKDNSFDEMPSIILMDGGKGQVNIAKEVLNEFNLDIPILGLVKDDKHRTRGIIYENEEIRLKVNTPLYRLLFAIQEETHRFAINYHRKLHEKNFKKSELDNIKLIGEKRKKALMKHFKTLDRIKKASVEELCEVDGMNEKAAENIVNYFKQ
;
A
#
# COMPACT_ATOMS: atom_id res chain seq x y z
N MET A 1 -6.67 5.34 -12.73
CA MET A 1 -5.43 5.59 -13.48
C MET A 1 -4.56 6.53 -12.67
N PHE A 2 -3.35 6.09 -12.31
CA PHE A 2 -2.40 6.86 -11.50
C PHE A 2 -1.75 7.93 -12.38
N ASP A 3 -1.98 9.21 -12.08
CA ASP A 3 -1.38 10.33 -12.83
C ASP A 3 -0.02 10.66 -12.22
N ILE A 4 1.03 10.04 -12.76
CA ILE A 4 2.41 10.15 -12.27
C ILE A 4 2.84 11.62 -12.10
N LYS A 5 2.48 12.51 -13.04
CA LYS A 5 2.86 13.94 -12.94
C LYS A 5 2.19 14.63 -11.76
N LYS A 6 0.92 14.35 -11.50
CA LYS A 6 0.20 14.92 -10.36
C LYS A 6 0.66 14.32 -9.03
N GLU A 7 0.92 13.01 -8.99
CA GLU A 7 1.35 12.35 -7.76
C GLU A 7 2.80 12.75 -7.38
N LEU A 8 3.67 13.00 -8.37
CA LEU A 8 5.02 13.56 -8.15
C LEU A 8 5.01 14.90 -7.39
N GLN A 9 4.02 15.76 -7.65
CA GLN A 9 3.94 17.06 -6.96
C GLN A 9 3.64 16.93 -5.47
N LYS A 10 3.04 15.80 -5.06
CA LYS A 10 2.66 15.51 -3.67
C LYS A 10 3.77 14.82 -2.88
N VAL A 11 4.84 14.37 -3.54
CA VAL A 11 5.96 13.70 -2.87
C VAL A 11 6.69 14.73 -1.99
N PRO A 12 6.97 14.42 -0.71
CA PRO A 12 7.63 15.35 0.20
C PRO A 12 9.13 15.47 -0.08
N HIS A 13 9.71 16.61 0.31
CA HIS A 13 11.16 16.82 0.35
C HIS A 13 11.77 16.22 1.62
N LYS A 14 11.67 14.89 1.76
CA LYS A 14 12.21 14.12 2.89
C LYS A 14 13.04 12.93 2.40
N PRO A 15 13.98 12.42 3.22
CA PRO A 15 14.67 11.17 2.91
C PRO A 15 13.71 9.98 2.97
N GLY A 16 13.98 8.96 2.16
CA GLY A 16 13.09 7.82 2.04
C GLY A 16 13.48 6.81 0.99
N VAL A 17 12.67 5.76 0.92
CA VAL A 17 12.74 4.73 -0.12
C VAL A 17 11.51 4.87 -1.00
N TYR A 18 11.70 4.88 -2.31
CA TYR A 18 10.61 4.80 -3.29
C TYR A 18 10.59 3.43 -3.94
N ILE A 19 9.39 2.97 -4.24
CA ILE A 19 9.10 1.62 -4.75
C ILE A 19 8.21 1.80 -5.98
N MET A 20 8.56 1.15 -7.08
CA MET A 20 7.84 1.23 -8.35
C MET A 20 7.19 -0.10 -8.67
N HIS A 21 5.91 -0.03 -9.04
CA HIS A 21 5.07 -1.18 -9.34
C HIS A 21 4.66 -1.17 -10.82
N ASP A 22 4.48 -2.37 -11.36
CA ASP A 22 3.92 -2.56 -12.70
C ASP A 22 2.39 -2.72 -12.68
N LYS A 23 1.82 -3.00 -13.86
CA LYS A 23 0.38 -3.21 -14.06
C LYS A 23 -0.21 -4.41 -13.31
N ASN A 24 0.63 -5.38 -12.92
CA ASN A 24 0.24 -6.57 -12.18
C ASN A 24 0.49 -6.41 -10.67
N ASP A 25 0.85 -5.20 -10.23
CA ASP A 25 1.22 -4.88 -8.85
C ASP A 25 2.58 -5.44 -8.39
N GLU A 26 3.41 -5.94 -9.31
CA GLU A 26 4.72 -6.48 -8.96
C GLU A 26 5.74 -5.34 -8.72
N ILE A 27 6.55 -5.47 -7.66
CA ILE A 27 7.65 -4.55 -7.38
C ILE A 27 8.75 -4.76 -8.42
N ILE A 28 8.91 -3.80 -9.31
CA ILE A 28 9.89 -3.88 -10.40
C ILE A 28 11.17 -3.09 -10.11
N TYR A 29 11.10 -2.10 -9.20
CA TYR A 29 12.25 -1.32 -8.76
C TYR A 29 12.08 -0.72 -7.36
N VAL A 30 13.16 -0.68 -6.58
CA VAL A 30 13.26 -0.02 -5.27
C VAL A 30 14.48 0.89 -5.29
N GLY A 31 14.37 2.11 -4.76
CA GLY A 31 15.50 3.01 -4.67
C GLY A 31 15.49 3.93 -3.44
N LYS A 32 16.66 4.32 -2.94
CA LYS A 32 16.81 5.33 -1.88
C LYS A 32 16.89 6.75 -2.41
N ALA A 33 16.48 7.71 -1.58
CA ALA A 33 16.59 9.13 -1.83
C ALA A 33 16.94 9.90 -0.56
N ILE A 34 17.83 10.89 -0.67
CA ILE A 34 17.98 11.96 0.34
C ILE A 34 16.78 12.91 0.27
N ASP A 35 16.28 13.14 -0.94
CA ASP A 35 15.08 13.93 -1.22
C ASP A 35 14.20 13.12 -2.19
N LEU A 36 13.11 12.56 -1.67
CA LEU A 36 12.17 11.74 -2.43
C LEU A 36 11.62 12.49 -3.64
N ARG A 37 11.17 13.74 -3.49
CA ARG A 37 10.56 14.50 -4.59
C ARG A 37 11.53 14.72 -5.74
N ARG A 38 12.74 15.20 -5.44
CA ARG A 38 13.78 15.42 -6.45
C ARG A 38 14.17 14.11 -7.12
N ARG A 39 14.35 13.04 -6.35
CA ARG A 39 14.84 11.76 -6.87
C ARG A 39 13.82 11.04 -7.73
N VAL A 40 12.55 10.99 -7.31
CA VAL A 40 11.49 10.36 -8.09
C VAL A 40 11.19 11.18 -9.34
N GLY A 41 11.21 12.52 -9.24
CA GLY A 41 11.03 13.43 -10.39
C GLY A 41 12.01 13.17 -11.54
N GLN A 42 13.29 12.88 -11.24
CA GLN A 42 14.33 12.59 -12.24
C GLN A 42 13.96 11.42 -13.16
N TYR A 43 13.17 10.44 -12.71
CA TYR A 43 12.75 9.31 -13.54
C TYR A 43 11.70 9.67 -14.57
N PHE A 44 10.98 10.77 -14.40
CA PHE A 44 9.84 11.14 -15.24
C PHE A 44 10.09 12.42 -16.04
N ASP A 45 11.27 13.02 -15.93
CA ASP A 45 11.70 14.16 -16.74
C ASP A 45 12.00 13.77 -18.20
N SER A 46 11.95 14.75 -19.10
CA SER A 46 12.09 14.59 -20.55
C SER A 46 13.52 14.36 -21.06
N SER A 47 14.50 14.24 -20.16
CA SER A 47 15.92 14.13 -20.52
C SER A 47 16.29 12.76 -21.12
N LYS A 48 17.40 12.71 -21.89
CA LYS A 48 17.93 11.45 -22.45
C LYS A 48 18.31 10.48 -21.32
N LYS A 49 17.46 9.48 -21.08
CA LYS A 49 17.70 8.40 -20.11
C LYS A 49 18.48 7.26 -20.75
N LEU A 50 19.26 6.56 -19.94
CA LEU A 50 19.85 5.27 -20.32
C LEU A 50 18.74 4.28 -20.70
N ALA A 51 18.99 3.42 -21.70
CA ALA A 51 17.99 2.49 -22.24
C ALA A 51 17.30 1.63 -21.17
N LYS A 52 18.06 1.16 -20.16
CA LYS A 52 17.51 0.41 -19.03
C LYS A 52 16.51 1.22 -18.19
N VAL A 53 16.81 2.48 -17.92
CA VAL A 53 15.96 3.36 -17.11
C VAL A 53 14.69 3.72 -17.89
N ALA A 54 14.81 3.99 -19.19
CA ALA A 54 13.66 4.23 -20.06
C ALA A 54 12.73 3.00 -20.11
N ALA A 55 13.28 1.79 -20.26
CA ALA A 55 12.52 0.56 -20.25
C ALA A 55 11.87 0.28 -18.88
N MET A 56 12.57 0.55 -17.77
CA MET A 56 11.96 0.44 -16.44
C MET A 56 10.77 1.38 -16.29
N VAL A 57 10.96 2.66 -16.62
CA VAL A 57 9.92 3.70 -16.50
C VAL A 57 8.70 3.40 -17.36
N SER A 58 8.85 2.79 -18.54
CA SER A 58 7.72 2.41 -19.39
C SER A 58 6.85 1.29 -18.80
N HIS A 59 7.34 0.55 -17.81
CA HIS A 59 6.60 -0.49 -17.11
C HIS A 59 6.02 -0.02 -15.77
N VAL A 60 6.30 1.21 -15.34
CA VAL A 60 5.76 1.74 -14.08
C VAL A 60 4.31 2.15 -14.27
N GLU A 61 3.40 1.47 -13.57
CA GLU A 61 2.00 1.88 -13.48
C GLU A 61 1.81 2.90 -12.36
N TYR A 62 2.43 2.66 -11.20
CA TYR A 62 2.42 3.58 -10.07
C TYR A 62 3.67 3.43 -9.20
N PHE A 63 3.87 4.38 -8.28
CA PHE A 63 4.94 4.31 -7.31
C PHE A 63 4.43 4.66 -5.91
N GLU A 64 5.13 4.15 -4.91
CA GLU A 64 4.94 4.50 -3.51
C GLU A 64 6.27 4.91 -2.87
N TYR A 65 6.20 5.44 -1.65
CA TYR A 65 7.39 5.78 -0.88
C TYR A 65 7.18 5.60 0.63
N ILE A 66 8.28 5.35 1.32
CA ILE A 66 8.41 5.28 2.77
C ILE A 66 9.29 6.44 3.22
N ILE A 67 8.75 7.29 4.09
CA ILE A 67 9.52 8.38 4.71
C ILE A 67 10.31 7.78 5.87
N VAL A 68 11.59 8.12 5.94
CA VAL A 68 12.49 7.75 7.03
C VAL A 68 13.15 9.02 7.59
N ASN A 69 13.91 8.90 8.67
CA ASN A 69 14.51 10.07 9.32
C ASN A 69 15.76 10.55 8.59
N ASN A 70 16.54 9.64 8.00
CA ASN A 70 17.83 9.97 7.38
C ASN A 70 18.20 9.04 6.21
N GLU A 71 19.25 9.42 5.47
CA GLU A 71 19.72 8.64 4.30
C GLU A 71 20.20 7.22 4.65
N CYS A 72 20.77 7.01 5.84
CA CYS A 72 21.26 5.69 6.25
C CYS A 72 20.09 4.72 6.45
N GLU A 73 19.00 5.18 7.07
CA GLU A 73 17.75 4.43 7.17
C GLU A 73 17.18 4.10 5.80
N ALA A 74 17.18 5.06 4.88
CA ALA A 74 16.72 4.84 3.52
C ALA A 74 17.56 3.75 2.83
N LEU A 75 18.87 3.78 3.02
CA LEU A 75 19.80 2.81 2.45
C LEU A 75 19.61 1.40 3.03
N VAL A 76 19.46 1.28 4.35
CA VAL A 76 19.20 -0.01 5.01
C VAL A 76 17.85 -0.58 4.59
N LEU A 77 16.82 0.26 4.58
CA LEU A 77 15.47 -0.11 4.17
C LEU A 77 15.42 -0.52 2.70
N GLU A 78 16.06 0.24 1.81
CA GLU A 78 16.22 -0.10 0.38
C GLU A 78 16.87 -1.47 0.24
N SER A 79 18.01 -1.71 0.90
CA SER A 79 18.72 -2.99 0.82
C SER A 79 17.84 -4.15 1.28
N ASN A 80 17.07 -3.96 2.35
CA ASN A 80 16.15 -4.98 2.86
C ASN A 80 15.02 -5.27 1.87
N LEU A 81 14.42 -4.23 1.28
CA LEU A 81 13.35 -4.36 0.29
C LEU A 81 13.84 -5.00 -1.01
N ILE A 82 15.05 -4.67 -1.48
CA ILE A 82 15.66 -5.32 -2.64
C ILE A 82 15.91 -6.80 -2.36
N LYS A 83 16.45 -7.15 -1.19
CA LYS A 83 16.71 -8.56 -0.83
C LYS A 83 15.43 -9.38 -0.69
N LYS A 84 14.36 -8.80 -0.14
CA LYS A 84 13.06 -9.46 0.04
C LYS A 84 12.37 -9.68 -1.32
N ASN A 85 12.29 -8.64 -2.14
CA ASN A 85 11.45 -8.65 -3.34
C ASN A 85 12.20 -8.99 -4.63
N SER A 86 13.54 -8.96 -4.61
CA SER A 86 14.42 -9.19 -5.77
C SER A 86 13.92 -8.52 -7.06
N PRO A 87 13.69 -7.18 -7.07
CA PRO A 87 12.99 -6.53 -8.18
C PRO A 87 13.77 -6.62 -9.50
N LYS A 88 13.05 -6.83 -10.60
CA LYS A 88 13.61 -7.09 -11.94
C LYS A 88 14.65 -6.05 -12.41
N TYR A 89 14.40 -4.76 -12.17
CA TYR A 89 15.29 -3.69 -12.67
C TYR A 89 16.37 -3.28 -11.69
N ASN A 90 16.29 -3.67 -10.41
CA ASN A 90 17.39 -3.47 -9.48
C ASN A 90 18.59 -4.29 -9.91
N ILE A 91 19.77 -3.67 -9.93
CA ILE A 91 21.01 -4.44 -10.09
C ILE A 91 21.17 -5.20 -8.78
N VAL A 92 20.89 -6.50 -8.82
CA VAL A 92 21.29 -7.41 -7.74
C VAL A 92 22.81 -7.45 -7.77
N LEU A 93 23.43 -6.65 -6.90
CA LEU A 93 24.87 -6.72 -6.67
C LEU A 93 25.17 -8.15 -6.21
N ARG A 94 25.71 -8.99 -7.11
CA ARG A 94 26.34 -10.27 -6.76
C ARG A 94 27.56 -10.08 -5.87
N ASP A 95 28.10 -8.86 -5.88
CA ASP A 95 29.19 -8.43 -5.01
C ASP A 95 28.61 -7.99 -3.67
N ASP A 96 28.83 -8.84 -2.68
CA ASP A 96 28.57 -8.65 -1.26
C ASP A 96 29.52 -7.57 -0.70
N LYS A 97 29.54 -6.36 -1.27
CA LYS A 97 30.25 -5.19 -0.73
C LYS A 97 29.49 -4.74 0.52
N GLN A 98 29.63 -5.56 1.56
CA GLN A 98 29.14 -5.29 2.89
C GLN A 98 29.71 -3.94 3.34
N TYR A 99 28.83 -3.09 3.86
CA TYR A 99 29.21 -1.79 4.39
C TYR A 99 30.27 -1.94 5.49
N PRO A 100 31.23 -1.02 5.60
CA PRO A 100 32.24 -1.07 6.64
C PRO A 100 31.59 -0.86 8.02
N TYR A 101 32.12 -1.57 9.00
CA TYR A 101 31.86 -1.50 10.42
C TYR A 101 33.18 -1.19 11.13
N ILE A 102 33.10 -0.56 12.30
CA ILE A 102 34.19 -0.53 13.26
C ILE A 102 34.02 -1.74 14.17
N LYS A 103 35.06 -2.55 14.31
CA LYS A 103 35.09 -3.74 15.16
C LYS A 103 36.07 -3.52 16.29
N ILE A 104 35.62 -3.74 17.52
CA ILE A 104 36.49 -3.91 18.68
C ILE A 104 36.67 -5.41 18.90
N THR A 105 37.90 -5.91 18.78
CA THR A 105 38.21 -7.34 18.92
C THR A 105 37.98 -7.83 20.36
N ASN A 106 37.82 -9.14 20.53
CA ASN A 106 37.66 -9.78 21.84
C ASN A 106 38.87 -10.65 22.15
N GLU A 107 40.01 -10.01 22.40
CA GLU A 107 41.34 -10.59 22.70
C GLU A 107 42.04 -9.74 23.78
N LYS A 108 43.04 -10.27 24.49
CA LYS A 108 43.81 -9.46 25.47
C LYS A 108 44.43 -8.23 24.80
N PHE A 109 44.20 -7.06 25.42
CA PHE A 109 44.34 -5.70 24.87
C PHE A 109 43.64 -5.53 23.49
N PRO A 110 42.30 -5.38 23.44
CA PRO A 110 41.52 -5.28 22.20
C PRO A 110 42.00 -4.22 21.20
N ARG A 111 41.68 -4.45 19.92
CA ARG A 111 41.98 -3.54 18.80
C ARG A 111 40.72 -2.95 18.20
N VAL A 112 40.85 -1.75 17.67
CA VAL A 112 39.80 -1.06 16.91
C VAL A 112 40.15 -1.15 15.41
N LEU A 113 39.32 -1.86 14.63
CA LEU A 113 39.61 -2.18 13.24
C LEU A 113 38.41 -1.94 12.34
N LYS A 114 38.66 -1.58 11.08
CA LYS A 114 37.62 -1.58 10.04
C LYS A 114 37.38 -3.02 9.57
N THR A 115 36.14 -3.47 9.58
CA THR A 115 35.73 -4.74 8.98
C THR A 115 34.53 -4.51 8.06
N ARG A 116 34.33 -5.39 7.08
CA ARG A 116 33.06 -5.45 6.34
C ARG A 116 32.18 -6.61 6.79
N ARG A 117 32.77 -7.61 7.46
CA ARG A 117 32.11 -8.83 7.93
C ARG A 117 31.80 -8.72 9.41
N VAL A 118 30.56 -9.05 9.77
CA VAL A 118 30.12 -9.19 11.15
C VAL A 118 30.06 -10.67 11.50
N LEU A 119 30.93 -11.13 12.39
CA LEU A 119 31.05 -12.53 12.80
C LEU A 119 30.45 -12.73 14.20
N LYS A 120 30.12 -13.99 14.55
CA LYS A 120 29.71 -14.38 15.91
C LYS A 120 30.94 -14.70 16.77
N ASP A 121 31.86 -13.74 16.91
CA ASP A 121 33.17 -13.92 17.54
C ASP A 121 33.32 -13.17 18.88
N LYS A 122 32.19 -12.83 19.52
CA LYS A 122 32.10 -12.04 20.77
C LYS A 122 32.74 -10.64 20.70
N ALA A 123 33.24 -10.21 19.53
CA ALA A 123 33.70 -8.86 19.27
C ALA A 123 32.51 -7.89 19.23
N LYS A 124 32.77 -6.61 19.52
CA LYS A 124 31.77 -5.54 19.41
C LYS A 124 31.86 -4.91 18.02
N TYR A 125 30.70 -4.64 17.41
CA TYR A 125 30.60 -4.12 16.05
C TYR A 125 29.72 -2.87 16.03
N PHE A 126 30.25 -1.78 15.46
CA PHE A 126 29.60 -0.47 15.33
C PHE A 126 29.45 -0.15 13.84
N GLY A 127 28.29 0.34 13.40
CA GLY A 127 27.96 0.54 11.97
C GLY A 127 26.61 -0.07 11.60
N PRO A 128 26.27 -0.26 10.30
CA PRO A 128 27.09 -0.05 9.11
C PRO A 128 27.28 1.42 8.77
N PHE A 129 28.47 1.77 8.27
CA PHE A 129 28.76 3.12 7.83
C PHE A 129 28.61 3.23 6.31
N PRO A 130 27.96 4.28 5.79
CA PRO A 130 27.74 4.46 4.35
C PRO A 130 29.04 4.77 3.60
N ASN A 131 30.02 5.36 4.28
CA ASN A 131 31.30 5.79 3.73
C ASN A 131 32.47 5.13 4.45
N ALA A 132 33.36 4.46 3.71
CA ALA A 132 34.56 3.85 4.24
C ALA A 132 35.64 4.88 4.67
N TYR A 133 35.62 6.08 4.12
CA TYR A 133 36.52 7.17 4.51
C TYR A 133 36.20 7.67 5.93
N ALA A 134 34.91 7.90 6.23
CA ALA A 134 34.48 8.29 7.56
C ALA A 134 34.86 7.25 8.64
N VAL A 135 34.84 5.95 8.29
CA VAL A 135 35.32 4.88 9.19
C VAL A 135 36.82 4.98 9.44
N ASN A 136 37.61 5.28 8.42
CA ASN A 136 39.06 5.45 8.58
C ASN A 136 39.36 6.67 9.45
N ASP A 137 38.72 7.82 9.19
CA ASP A 137 38.94 9.06 9.93
C ASP A 137 38.67 8.88 11.43
N ILE A 138 37.62 8.12 11.78
CA ILE A 138 37.32 7.78 13.18
C ILE A 138 38.38 6.87 13.79
N ILE A 139 38.78 5.81 13.08
CA ILE A 139 39.79 4.89 13.60
C ILE A 139 41.11 5.64 13.82
N ASP A 140 41.46 6.56 12.92
CA ASP A 140 42.65 7.40 13.05
C ASP A 140 42.52 8.36 14.23
N LEU A 141 41.35 8.99 14.42
CA LEU A 141 41.07 9.83 15.57
C LEU A 141 41.17 9.06 16.90
N ILE A 142 40.62 7.84 16.94
CA ILE A 142 40.72 6.97 18.11
C ILE A 142 42.19 6.69 18.43
N HIS A 143 43.00 6.32 17.44
CA HIS A 143 44.43 6.06 17.63
C HIS A 143 45.27 7.33 17.90
N GLU A 144 44.77 8.53 17.58
CA GLU A 144 45.39 9.80 17.94
C GLU A 144 45.03 10.26 19.36
N THR A 145 43.88 9.84 19.88
CA THR A 145 43.33 10.28 21.16
C THR A 145 43.61 9.30 22.30
N TYR A 146 43.52 8.00 21.99
CA TYR A 146 43.65 6.90 22.95
C TYR A 146 44.82 6.01 22.54
N LYS A 147 45.50 5.39 23.50
CA LYS A 147 46.71 4.59 23.25
C LYS A 147 46.39 3.15 22.86
N ILE A 148 45.38 3.00 22.01
CA ILE A 148 44.89 1.73 21.52
C ILE A 148 45.87 1.15 20.49
N ARG A 149 46.23 -0.12 20.67
CA ARG A 149 47.21 -0.76 19.80
C ARG A 149 46.64 -1.04 18.40
N THR A 150 47.52 -1.00 17.40
CA THR A 150 47.23 -1.39 16.01
C THR A 150 47.94 -2.67 15.56
N CYS A 151 48.94 -3.14 16.32
CA CYS A 151 49.74 -4.30 15.95
C CYS A 151 48.95 -5.61 15.98
N ASN A 152 49.34 -6.60 15.18
CA ASN A 152 48.67 -7.91 15.09
C ASN A 152 49.29 -8.99 16.02
N LEU A 153 49.93 -8.56 17.11
CA LEU A 153 50.51 -9.49 18.09
C LEU A 153 49.40 -10.16 18.90
N ASN A 154 49.58 -11.45 19.20
CA ASN A 154 48.66 -12.26 19.98
C ASN A 154 49.14 -12.35 21.44
N PHE A 155 48.55 -11.53 22.29
CA PHE A 155 48.92 -11.43 23.71
C PHE A 155 48.26 -12.52 24.55
N ASP A 156 47.17 -13.13 24.10
CA ASP A 156 46.59 -14.32 24.73
C ASP A 156 47.57 -15.50 24.71
N LYS A 157 48.46 -15.55 23.71
CA LYS A 157 49.57 -16.52 23.59
C LYS A 157 50.90 -16.03 24.17
N GLY A 158 50.90 -14.89 24.87
CA GLY A 158 52.10 -14.34 25.53
C GLY A 158 53.17 -13.80 24.58
N GLN A 159 52.84 -13.39 23.35
CA GLN A 159 53.82 -12.83 22.41
C GLN A 159 54.41 -11.51 22.92
N LYS A 160 55.75 -11.41 22.88
CA LYS A 160 56.51 -10.20 23.22
C LYS A 160 57.54 -9.87 22.15
N LEU A 161 57.94 -8.61 22.08
CA LEU A 161 59.02 -8.11 21.23
C LEU A 161 60.22 -7.72 22.09
N LYS A 162 61.40 -7.62 21.47
CA LYS A 162 62.63 -7.14 22.13
C LYS A 162 62.72 -5.62 22.21
N ARG A 163 62.01 -4.90 21.33
CA ARG A 163 62.02 -3.43 21.22
C ARG A 163 60.63 -2.92 20.85
N PRO A 164 60.19 -1.77 21.37
CA PRO A 164 58.88 -1.20 21.05
C PRO A 164 58.87 -0.64 19.61
N CYS A 165 57.68 -0.56 19.01
CA CYS A 165 57.51 -0.04 17.66
C CYS A 165 57.37 1.48 17.63
N LEU A 166 57.29 2.06 16.42
CA LEU A 166 57.12 3.50 16.23
C LEU A 166 55.95 4.08 17.04
N ASN A 167 54.80 3.38 17.09
CA ASN A 167 53.60 3.86 17.80
C ASN A 167 53.84 4.13 19.28
N TYR A 168 54.77 3.41 19.92
CA TYR A 168 55.18 3.74 21.28
C TYR A 168 55.95 5.06 21.35
N TYR A 169 56.94 5.25 20.47
CA TYR A 169 57.76 6.45 20.43
C TYR A 169 56.98 7.72 20.09
N ILE A 170 55.92 7.60 19.28
CA ILE A 170 55.00 8.71 18.98
C ILE A 170 53.79 8.77 19.93
N ASN A 171 53.85 8.04 21.05
CA ASN A 171 52.87 8.06 22.15
C ASN A 171 51.43 7.65 21.77
N ARG A 172 51.27 6.78 20.76
CA ARG A 172 49.99 6.18 20.31
C ARG A 172 49.75 4.77 20.87
N CYS A 173 50.66 4.24 21.67
CA CYS A 173 50.55 2.92 22.30
C CYS A 173 51.47 2.84 23.52
N ASP A 174 51.05 2.21 24.62
CA ASP A 174 51.89 2.05 25.82
C ASP A 174 52.97 0.97 25.70
N GLY A 175 53.06 0.30 24.55
CA GLY A 175 54.16 -0.63 24.28
C GLY A 175 54.06 -1.93 25.07
N MET A 176 52.85 -2.45 25.30
CA MET A 176 52.59 -3.73 25.99
C MET A 176 53.32 -4.95 25.38
N CYS A 177 53.88 -4.81 24.18
CA CYS A 177 54.75 -5.81 23.55
C CYS A 177 56.12 -5.97 24.23
N VAL A 178 56.57 -4.99 25.01
CA VAL A 178 57.86 -5.01 25.72
C VAL A 178 57.67 -4.75 27.21
N TYR A 179 56.84 -3.77 27.54
CA TYR A 179 56.63 -3.30 28.90
C TYR A 179 55.43 -3.99 29.56
N ASP A 180 55.42 -4.00 30.89
CA ASP A 180 54.31 -4.54 31.67
C ASP A 180 53.25 -3.47 31.85
N VAL A 181 52.27 -3.47 30.94
CA VAL A 181 51.16 -2.52 30.93
C VAL A 181 49.96 -3.14 31.63
N ASN A 182 49.35 -2.40 32.54
CA ASN A 182 48.15 -2.85 33.25
C ASN A 182 46.97 -3.02 32.26
N GLU A 183 46.41 -4.21 32.22
CA GLU A 183 45.26 -4.54 31.37
C GLU A 183 44.00 -3.78 31.80
N GLU A 184 43.83 -3.51 33.10
CA GLU A 184 42.69 -2.76 33.61
C GLU A 184 42.69 -1.31 33.10
N ASP A 185 43.85 -0.66 33.10
CA ASP A 185 43.97 0.73 32.65
C ASP A 185 43.76 0.84 31.13
N TYR A 186 44.26 -0.14 30.36
CA TYR A 186 43.95 -0.22 28.93
C TYR A 186 42.46 -0.41 28.67
N ASN A 187 41.80 -1.26 29.46
CA ASN A 187 40.36 -1.50 29.31
C ASN A 187 39.51 -0.28 29.71
N LYS A 188 40.00 0.62 30.59
CA LYS A 188 39.35 1.90 30.85
C LYS A 188 39.36 2.81 29.62
N GLU A 189 40.52 2.96 28.95
CA GLU A 189 40.59 3.71 27.68
C GLU A 189 39.70 3.08 26.61
N LEU A 190 39.66 1.74 26.54
CA LEU A 190 38.78 1.05 25.62
C LEU A 190 37.30 1.29 25.92
N LEU A 191 36.91 1.36 27.19
CA LEU A 191 35.55 1.68 27.59
C LEU A 191 35.16 3.10 27.17
N GLU A 192 36.08 4.06 27.24
CA GLU A 192 35.87 5.41 26.70
C GLU A 192 35.67 5.40 25.19
N VAL A 193 36.47 4.62 24.44
CA VAL A 193 36.27 4.41 23.00
C VAL A 193 34.91 3.76 22.71
N GLU A 194 34.47 2.80 23.52
CA GLU A 194 33.15 2.21 23.41
C GLU A 194 32.03 3.22 23.68
N ASN A 195 32.17 4.06 24.70
CA ASN A 195 31.20 5.11 25.02
C ASN A 195 31.10 6.14 23.89
N PHE A 196 32.25 6.54 23.34
CA PHE A 196 32.37 7.38 22.16
C PHE A 196 31.63 6.76 20.95
N LEU A 197 31.90 5.48 20.67
CA LEU A 197 31.25 4.77 19.56
C LEU A 197 29.76 4.47 19.83
N ASN A 198 29.29 4.50 21.08
CA ASN A 198 27.88 4.35 21.47
C ASN A 198 27.12 5.69 21.56
N GLY A 199 27.74 6.79 21.13
CA GLY A 199 27.08 8.09 21.01
C GLY A 199 26.85 8.83 22.32
N ARG A 200 27.59 8.49 23.38
CA ARG A 200 27.60 9.27 24.62
C ARG A 200 28.88 10.09 24.67
N GLU A 201 28.82 11.35 24.22
CA GLU A 201 29.47 12.51 24.87
C GLU A 201 29.47 13.79 24.02
N ASP A 202 28.85 14.84 24.55
CA ASP A 202 29.08 16.24 24.15
C ASP A 202 30.50 16.72 24.51
N GLU A 203 31.17 16.04 25.44
CA GLU A 203 32.45 16.46 26.03
C GLU A 203 33.66 16.29 25.10
N LEU A 204 33.71 15.21 24.30
CA LEU A 204 34.77 15.03 23.30
C LEU A 204 34.62 16.00 22.13
N THR A 205 33.39 16.20 21.63
CA THR A 205 33.09 17.20 20.60
C THR A 205 33.53 18.58 21.08
N LYS A 206 33.26 18.90 22.35
CA LYS A 206 33.74 20.13 23.00
C LYS A 206 35.26 20.19 23.06
N LYS A 207 35.96 19.15 23.54
CA LYS A 207 37.43 19.08 23.59
C LYS A 207 38.09 19.23 22.21
N LEU A 208 37.52 18.60 21.18
CA LEU A 208 38.00 18.73 19.80
C LEU A 208 37.74 20.12 19.24
N THR A 209 36.59 20.70 19.56
CA THR A 209 36.25 22.08 19.19
C THR A 209 37.21 23.07 19.84
N ASP A 210 37.52 22.89 21.13
CA ASP A 210 38.47 23.73 21.87
C ASP A 210 39.90 23.61 21.27
N LYS A 211 40.33 22.38 20.94
CA LYS A 211 41.61 22.14 20.24
C LYS A 211 41.63 22.75 18.83
N MET A 212 40.52 22.68 18.10
CA MET A 212 40.38 23.30 16.78
C MET A 212 40.50 24.82 16.88
N MET A 213 39.80 25.43 17.85
CA MET A 213 39.88 26.86 18.11
C MET A 213 41.29 27.28 18.54
N ALA A 214 41.97 26.49 19.37
CA ALA A 214 43.36 26.75 19.77
C ALA A 214 44.32 26.64 18.58
N ALA A 215 44.18 25.64 17.72
CA ALA A 215 44.97 25.50 16.49
C ALA A 215 44.76 26.68 15.53
N SER A 216 43.51 27.14 15.38
CA SER A 216 43.19 28.33 14.59
C SER A 216 43.78 29.61 15.18
N LYS A 217 43.78 29.76 16.51
CA LYS A 217 44.42 30.90 17.20
C LYS A 217 45.94 30.91 17.01
N ASN A 218 46.57 29.73 16.97
CA ASN A 218 48.00 29.57 16.75
C ASN A 218 48.39 29.55 15.25
N LEU A 219 47.48 29.96 14.35
CA LEU A 219 47.69 30.01 12.89
C LEU A 219 48.04 28.65 12.24
N ASN A 220 47.71 27.53 12.90
CA ASN A 220 47.90 26.19 12.36
C ASN A 220 46.62 25.72 11.65
N PHE A 221 46.39 26.27 10.46
CA PHE A 221 45.15 26.08 9.70
C PHE A 221 44.94 24.66 9.19
N GLU A 222 46.01 23.92 8.87
CA GLU A 222 45.91 22.51 8.45
C GLU A 222 45.37 21.63 9.57
N LEU A 223 45.88 21.81 10.79
CA LEU A 223 45.39 21.08 11.96
C LEU A 223 43.95 21.49 12.31
N ALA A 224 43.63 22.78 12.23
CA ALA A 224 42.28 23.26 12.48
C ALA A 224 41.27 22.70 11.45
N ALA A 225 41.64 22.62 10.17
CA ALA A 225 40.82 22.02 9.12
C ALA A 225 40.60 20.51 9.37
N LYS A 226 41.67 19.77 9.70
CA LYS A 226 41.58 18.34 10.05
C LYS A 226 40.64 18.09 11.23
N LEU A 227 40.74 18.91 12.28
CA LEU A 227 39.88 18.81 13.47
C LEU A 227 38.42 19.18 13.16
N ARG A 228 38.19 20.23 12.38
CA ARG A 228 36.84 20.62 11.91
C ARG A 228 36.18 19.49 11.14
N ASP A 229 36.90 18.90 10.19
CA ASP A 229 36.39 17.84 9.34
C ASP A 229 36.13 16.57 10.16
N SER A 230 36.98 16.29 11.16
CA SER A 230 36.75 15.22 12.16
C SER A 230 35.50 15.47 13.00
N ILE A 231 35.28 16.69 13.49
CA ILE A 231 34.07 17.09 14.23
C ILE A 231 32.82 16.92 13.37
N ALA A 232 32.85 17.38 12.12
CA ALA A 232 31.75 17.24 11.18
C ALA A 232 31.43 15.76 10.92
N ASN A 233 32.45 14.92 10.74
CA ASN A 233 32.28 13.47 10.58
C ASN A 233 31.69 12.80 11.83
N ILE A 234 32.12 13.21 13.03
CA ILE A 234 31.57 12.72 14.31
C ILE A 234 30.09 13.11 14.43
N GLN A 235 29.73 14.37 14.18
CA GLN A 235 28.35 14.86 14.25
C GLN A 235 27.43 14.14 13.26
N VAL A 236 27.90 13.94 12.02
CA VAL A 236 27.23 13.14 10.98
C VAL A 236 26.98 11.70 11.43
N ILE A 237 27.70 11.17 12.42
CA ILE A 237 27.59 9.79 12.89
C ILE A 237 26.75 9.69 14.16
N LEU A 238 26.86 10.67 15.06
CA LEU A 238 26.05 10.76 16.29
C LEU A 238 24.56 10.92 15.98
N GLU A 239 24.20 11.67 14.94
CA GLU A 239 22.81 11.75 14.45
C GLU A 239 22.28 10.42 13.87
N LYS A 240 23.12 9.38 13.67
CA LYS A 240 22.86 8.30 12.71
C LYS A 240 22.95 6.86 13.24
N GLN A 241 22.96 6.62 14.56
CA GLN A 241 23.05 5.26 15.12
C GLN A 241 21.73 4.53 15.46
N ASN A 242 20.57 5.08 15.08
CA ASN A 242 19.26 4.50 15.45
C ASN A 242 18.90 3.14 14.81
N ILE A 243 19.73 2.55 13.95
CA ILE A 243 19.30 1.50 13.02
C ILE A 243 19.76 0.09 13.42
N THR A 244 20.88 -0.07 14.15
CA THR A 244 21.55 -1.38 14.23
C THR A 244 21.41 -2.20 15.50
N ASN A 245 20.69 -1.71 16.50
CA ASN A 245 20.45 -2.46 17.73
C ASN A 245 19.24 -3.42 17.67
N THR A 246 18.73 -3.76 16.48
CA THR A 246 17.53 -4.60 16.29
C THR A 246 17.83 -6.05 15.92
N LYS A 247 19.06 -6.55 16.07
CA LYS A 247 19.38 -7.96 15.79
C LYS A 247 18.49 -8.88 16.66
N GLY A 248 17.56 -9.59 16.00
CA GLY A 248 16.70 -10.61 16.61
C GLY A 248 15.34 -10.11 17.13
N LEU A 249 14.96 -8.86 16.86
CA LEU A 249 13.64 -8.35 17.25
C LEU A 249 12.60 -8.61 16.15
N ASP A 250 11.64 -9.48 16.45
CA ASP A 250 10.38 -9.60 15.72
C ASP A 250 9.30 -8.79 16.46
N LEU A 251 8.93 -7.65 15.89
CA LEU A 251 7.90 -6.77 16.44
C LEU A 251 7.09 -6.09 15.35
N ASP A 252 5.87 -5.70 15.70
CA ASP A 252 5.02 -4.87 14.86
C ASP A 252 4.94 -3.48 15.49
N MET A 253 4.93 -2.45 14.65
CA MET A 253 4.92 -1.05 15.07
C MET A 253 3.66 -0.41 14.52
N ILE A 254 2.81 0.10 15.40
CA ILE A 254 1.50 0.62 15.06
C ILE A 254 1.44 2.06 15.55
N SER A 255 1.01 2.98 14.69
CA SER A 255 0.70 4.36 15.09
C SER A 255 -0.47 4.86 14.26
N MET A 256 -1.06 5.98 14.67
CA MET A 256 -2.25 6.54 14.06
C MET A 256 -2.13 8.05 13.90
N ALA A 257 -2.74 8.56 12.84
CA ALA A 257 -3.02 9.99 12.66
C ALA A 257 -4.53 10.19 12.56
N ARG A 258 -5.03 11.31 13.10
CA ARG A 258 -6.45 11.67 13.07
C ARG A 258 -6.60 13.14 12.64
N GLU A 259 -7.59 13.39 11.80
CA GLU A 259 -8.03 14.73 11.41
C GLU A 259 -9.56 14.69 11.24
N ALA A 260 -10.26 15.49 12.04
CA ALA A 260 -11.73 15.46 12.16
C ALA A 260 -12.25 14.03 12.42
N GLU A 261 -13.16 13.55 11.56
CA GLU A 261 -13.78 12.23 11.58
C GLU A 261 -12.94 11.17 10.83
N THR A 262 -11.78 11.51 10.26
CA THR A 262 -10.97 10.53 9.52
C THR A 262 -9.73 10.14 10.30
N VAL A 263 -9.50 8.83 10.38
CA VAL A 263 -8.36 8.23 11.08
C VAL A 263 -7.57 7.36 10.10
N CYS A 264 -6.24 7.46 10.14
CA CYS A 264 -5.32 6.60 9.41
C CYS A 264 -4.46 5.84 10.41
N VAL A 265 -4.60 4.52 10.46
CA VAL A 265 -3.74 3.63 11.24
C VAL A 265 -2.66 3.06 10.32
N GLN A 266 -1.41 3.18 10.72
CA GLN A 266 -0.25 2.68 9.99
C GLN A 266 0.41 1.56 10.78
N VAL A 267 0.66 0.44 10.11
CA VAL A 267 1.35 -0.73 10.66
C VAL A 267 2.62 -0.99 9.87
N PHE A 268 3.74 -1.16 10.57
CA PHE A 268 5.02 -1.59 10.02
C PHE A 268 5.42 -2.91 10.67
N PHE A 269 5.70 -3.93 9.85
CA PHE A 269 6.10 -5.25 10.32
C PHE A 269 7.62 -5.36 10.31
N MET A 270 8.22 -5.62 11.47
CA MET A 270 9.65 -5.84 11.60
C MET A 270 9.96 -7.30 11.95
N ARG A 271 10.78 -7.97 11.13
CA ARG A 271 11.26 -9.33 11.38
C ARG A 271 12.78 -9.39 11.33
N ASN A 272 13.40 -10.05 12.29
CA ASN A 272 14.85 -10.09 12.46
C ASN A 272 15.51 -8.70 12.41
N GLY A 273 14.84 -7.69 12.95
CA GLY A 273 15.30 -6.30 12.92
C GLY A 273 15.18 -5.56 11.58
N LYS A 274 14.44 -6.12 10.61
CA LYS A 274 14.23 -5.54 9.29
C LYS A 274 12.75 -5.28 9.06
N ILE A 275 12.41 -4.10 8.55
CA ILE A 275 11.05 -3.81 8.09
C ILE A 275 10.81 -4.64 6.84
N ILE A 276 9.84 -5.55 6.92
CA ILE A 276 9.50 -6.45 5.81
C ILE A 276 8.30 -5.95 5.02
N GLU A 277 7.37 -5.24 5.67
CA GLU A 277 6.09 -4.87 5.10
C GLU A 277 5.50 -3.68 5.84
N ARG A 278 4.58 -2.98 5.19
CA ARG A 278 3.75 -1.94 5.78
C ARG A 278 2.33 -2.04 5.27
N GLN A 279 1.38 -1.66 6.11
CA GLN A 279 -0.04 -1.57 5.77
C GLN A 279 -0.63 -0.31 6.40
N HIS A 280 -1.65 0.27 5.75
CA HIS A 280 -2.39 1.40 6.30
C HIS A 280 -3.89 1.15 6.17
N PHE A 281 -4.65 1.66 7.13
CA PHE A 281 -6.09 1.48 7.23
C PHE A 281 -6.74 2.84 7.48
N ILE A 282 -7.79 3.14 6.71
CA ILE A 282 -8.58 4.34 6.90
C ILE A 282 -9.86 3.97 7.64
N ILE A 283 -10.09 4.61 8.77
CA ILE A 283 -11.24 4.41 9.65
C ILE A 283 -12.05 5.71 9.66
N ASP A 284 -13.37 5.57 9.50
CA ASP A 284 -14.34 6.66 9.56
C ASP A 284 -14.91 6.73 10.98
N ASN A 285 -14.58 7.79 11.72
CA ASN A 285 -14.89 8.02 13.11
C ASN A 285 -16.00 9.07 13.28
N LYS A 286 -17.18 8.77 12.73
CA LYS A 286 -18.35 9.67 12.76
C LYS A 286 -18.90 9.95 14.15
N TYR A 287 -18.62 9.06 15.10
CA TYR A 287 -19.10 9.16 16.47
C TYR A 287 -18.07 9.77 17.42
N GLU A 288 -17.00 10.35 16.87
CA GLU A 288 -15.92 11.01 17.61
C GLU A 288 -15.31 10.16 18.74
N GLU A 289 -15.23 8.84 18.54
CA GLU A 289 -14.64 7.90 19.49
C GLU A 289 -13.21 8.31 19.87
N SER A 290 -12.80 7.92 21.08
CA SER A 290 -11.46 8.22 21.60
C SER A 290 -10.39 7.47 20.83
N ASN A 291 -9.16 8.00 20.85
CA ASN A 291 -8.04 7.37 20.15
C ASN A 291 -7.71 5.99 20.74
N GLU A 292 -7.87 5.87 22.06
CA GLU A 292 -7.63 4.65 22.83
C GLU A 292 -8.61 3.54 22.44
N HIS A 293 -9.88 3.90 22.25
CA HIS A 293 -10.93 2.97 21.83
C HIS A 293 -10.69 2.46 20.40
N ILE A 294 -10.45 3.38 19.46
CA ILE A 294 -10.23 3.07 18.04
C ILE A 294 -9.03 2.14 17.86
N VAL A 295 -7.92 2.43 18.55
CA VAL A 295 -6.73 1.57 18.48
C VAL A 295 -7.01 0.21 19.12
N GLY A 296 -7.75 0.16 20.23
CA GLY A 296 -8.18 -1.10 20.86
C GLY A 296 -8.98 -2.00 19.92
N GLU A 297 -10.03 -1.47 19.30
CA GLU A 297 -10.84 -2.20 18.33
C GLU A 297 -10.05 -2.58 17.07
N PHE A 298 -9.18 -1.68 16.59
CA PHE A 298 -8.28 -2.00 15.50
C PHE A 298 -7.40 -3.20 15.83
N PHE A 299 -6.78 -3.25 17.02
CA PHE A 299 -5.95 -4.37 17.45
C PHE A 299 -6.73 -5.69 17.47
N LYS A 300 -7.96 -5.67 18.03
CA LYS A 300 -8.85 -6.85 18.07
C LYS A 300 -9.10 -7.37 16.66
N GLN A 301 -9.60 -6.53 15.76
CA GLN A 301 -9.95 -6.94 14.39
C GLN A 301 -8.71 -7.33 13.56
N PHE A 302 -7.65 -6.52 13.62
CA PHE A 302 -6.46 -6.70 12.80
C PHE A 302 -5.74 -8.01 13.12
N TYR A 303 -5.55 -8.34 14.39
CA TYR A 303 -4.86 -9.56 14.77
C TYR A 303 -5.76 -10.79 14.80
N ILE A 304 -7.09 -10.69 14.67
CA ILE A 304 -7.97 -11.87 14.52
C ILE A 304 -7.69 -12.62 13.21
N ASP A 305 -7.41 -11.91 12.12
CA ASP A 305 -7.21 -12.53 10.80
C ASP A 305 -5.74 -12.91 10.52
N LEU A 306 -4.79 -12.34 11.26
CA LEU A 306 -3.36 -12.58 11.03
C LEU A 306 -2.91 -13.95 11.54
N THR A 307 -2.21 -14.71 10.71
CA THR A 307 -1.64 -16.03 11.10
C THR A 307 -0.41 -15.88 12.01
N TYR A 308 0.25 -14.73 12.00
CA TYR A 308 1.47 -14.49 12.76
C TYR A 308 1.32 -13.30 13.72
N VAL A 309 1.75 -13.49 14.98
CA VAL A 309 1.80 -12.45 16.01
C VAL A 309 3.22 -12.35 16.58
N PRO A 310 3.85 -11.17 16.63
CA PRO A 310 5.20 -11.00 17.17
C PRO A 310 5.27 -11.16 18.70
N LYS A 311 6.48 -11.18 19.30
CA LYS A 311 6.62 -11.21 20.79
C LYS A 311 6.32 -9.86 21.42
N GLN A 312 6.43 -8.82 20.62
CA GLN A 312 6.28 -7.45 21.08
C GLN A 312 5.57 -6.65 20.01
N ILE A 313 4.66 -5.79 20.42
CA ILE A 313 4.02 -4.79 19.57
C ILE A 313 4.31 -3.43 20.17
N LEU A 314 4.73 -2.47 19.35
CA LEU A 314 4.97 -1.10 19.77
C LEU A 314 3.82 -0.22 19.31
N THR A 315 3.32 0.64 20.19
CA THR A 315 2.37 1.70 19.86
C THR A 315 2.71 2.97 20.63
N ASP A 316 2.33 4.13 20.12
CA ASP A 316 2.50 5.42 20.77
C ASP A 316 1.19 5.94 21.42
N ILE A 317 0.14 5.14 21.38
CA ILE A 317 -1.21 5.46 21.87
C ILE A 317 -1.57 4.47 22.97
N GLU A 318 -2.17 4.98 24.06
CA GLU A 318 -2.72 4.14 25.12
C GLU A 318 -3.88 3.31 24.55
N ILE A 319 -4.05 2.07 25.03
CA ILE A 319 -5.03 1.14 24.47
C ILE A 319 -6.07 0.80 25.53
N GLU A 320 -7.34 0.95 25.20
CA GLU A 320 -8.45 0.44 26.03
C GLU A 320 -8.46 -1.09 26.00
N ASP A 321 -8.73 -1.73 27.14
CA ASP A 321 -8.66 -3.19 27.31
C ASP A 321 -7.30 -3.82 26.96
N ARG A 322 -6.19 -3.09 27.14
CA ARG A 322 -4.85 -3.58 26.79
C ARG A 322 -4.52 -4.96 27.34
N GLU A 323 -4.89 -5.23 28.60
CA GLU A 323 -4.63 -6.53 29.25
C GLU A 323 -5.35 -7.68 28.54
N LEU A 324 -6.63 -7.48 28.20
CA LEU A 324 -7.43 -8.46 27.46
C LEU A 324 -6.87 -8.71 26.06
N ILE A 325 -6.41 -7.65 25.39
CA ILE A 325 -5.78 -7.77 24.07
C ILE A 325 -4.45 -8.52 24.16
N GLU A 326 -3.60 -8.23 25.15
CA GLU A 326 -2.36 -8.97 25.38
C GLU A 326 -2.61 -10.46 25.67
N GLU A 327 -3.68 -10.79 26.41
CA GLU A 327 -4.11 -12.16 26.67
C GLU A 327 -4.56 -12.87 25.39
N MET A 328 -5.47 -12.27 24.62
CA MET A 328 -5.94 -12.79 23.32
C MET A 328 -4.77 -13.07 22.37
N LEU A 329 -3.82 -12.14 22.28
CA LEU A 329 -2.64 -12.28 21.42
C LEU A 329 -1.67 -13.37 21.91
N THR A 330 -1.52 -13.48 23.23
CA THR A 330 -0.69 -14.51 23.88
C THR A 330 -1.25 -15.90 23.61
N GLU A 331 -2.56 -16.08 23.75
CA GLU A 331 -3.25 -17.34 23.46
C GLU A 331 -3.10 -17.72 21.98
N LYS A 332 -3.41 -16.78 21.08
CA LYS A 332 -3.31 -17.01 19.63
C LYS A 332 -1.91 -17.43 19.19
N LYS A 333 -0.89 -16.87 19.83
CA LYS A 333 0.50 -17.17 19.51
C LYS A 333 1.04 -18.43 20.19
N GLY A 334 0.50 -18.79 21.35
CA GLY A 334 1.06 -19.82 22.24
C GLY A 334 2.30 -19.38 23.02
N SER A 335 2.62 -18.08 23.07
CA SER A 335 3.70 -17.53 23.92
C SER A 335 3.42 -16.06 24.24
N LYS A 336 3.93 -15.58 25.39
CA LYS A 336 3.66 -14.22 25.88
C LYS A 336 3.90 -13.15 24.81
N VAL A 337 2.89 -12.30 24.61
CA VAL A 337 2.93 -11.11 23.76
C VAL A 337 2.84 -9.87 24.66
N GLU A 338 3.71 -8.90 24.43
CA GLU A 338 3.70 -7.62 25.16
C GLU A 338 3.44 -6.46 24.21
N ILE A 339 2.44 -5.63 24.51
CA ILE A 339 2.27 -4.33 23.86
C ILE A 339 3.12 -3.33 24.66
N LYS A 340 3.88 -2.44 24.01
CA LYS A 340 4.70 -1.43 24.70
C LYS A 340 4.49 -0.04 24.13
N ILE A 341 4.44 0.92 25.04
CA ILE A 341 4.38 2.35 24.75
C ILE A 341 5.70 2.99 25.19
N PRO A 342 6.74 2.97 24.33
CA PRO A 342 8.05 3.46 24.69
C PRO A 342 8.03 4.99 24.80
N LYS A 343 8.45 5.52 25.96
CA LYS A 343 8.50 6.98 26.19
C LYS A 343 9.86 7.60 25.82
N ARG A 344 10.95 6.82 25.73
CA ARG A 344 12.31 7.27 25.37
C ARG A 344 13.13 6.17 24.67
N GLY A 345 14.13 6.57 23.89
CA GLY A 345 15.13 5.70 23.25
C GLY A 345 14.71 5.21 21.85
N ASN A 346 15.51 4.30 21.27
CA ASN A 346 15.42 3.91 19.85
C ASN A 346 14.02 3.40 19.41
N LYS A 347 13.25 2.81 20.33
CA LYS A 347 11.88 2.34 20.03
C LYS A 347 10.90 3.49 19.78
N THR A 348 11.13 4.65 20.41
CA THR A 348 10.35 5.86 20.18
C THR A 348 10.63 6.42 18.79
N ASP A 349 11.89 6.41 18.34
CA ASP A 349 12.26 6.87 16.99
C ASP A 349 11.64 6.01 15.88
N LEU A 350 11.56 4.70 16.12
CA LEU A 350 10.86 3.77 15.24
C LEU A 350 9.37 4.09 15.14
N LEU A 351 8.71 4.42 16.26
CA LEU A 351 7.30 4.81 16.25
C LEU A 351 7.07 6.18 15.61
N GLU A 352 8.00 7.12 15.78
CA GLU A 352 7.91 8.43 15.13
C GLU A 352 7.91 8.28 13.60
N MET A 353 8.73 7.38 13.05
CA MET A 353 8.67 7.04 11.63
C MET A 353 7.29 6.51 11.23
N VAL A 354 6.67 5.61 12.01
CA VAL A 354 5.33 5.07 11.71
C VAL A 354 4.28 6.18 11.78
N ARG A 355 4.34 7.06 12.78
CA ARG A 355 3.46 8.23 12.96
C ARG A 355 3.52 9.19 11.78
N VAL A 356 4.74 9.53 11.32
CA VAL A 356 4.94 10.42 10.15
C VAL A 356 4.32 9.80 8.90
N ASN A 357 4.46 8.49 8.71
CA ASN A 357 3.85 7.80 7.57
C ASN A 357 2.31 7.69 7.70
N ALA A 358 1.78 7.54 8.92
CA ALA A 358 0.34 7.57 9.19
C ALA A 358 -0.28 8.92 8.79
N LYS A 359 0.36 10.02 9.20
CA LYS A 359 -0.07 11.39 8.86
C LYS A 359 -0.02 11.64 7.35
N GLU A 360 1.08 11.28 6.70
CA GLU A 360 1.20 11.39 5.24
C GLU A 360 0.11 10.58 4.50
N GLY A 361 -0.23 9.40 5.02
CA GLY A 361 -1.33 8.57 4.49
C GLY A 361 -2.69 9.25 4.63
N LEU A 362 -2.94 9.86 5.79
CA LEU A 362 -4.16 10.60 6.08
C LEU A 362 -4.32 11.83 5.18
N ASP A 363 -3.29 12.67 5.09
CA ASP A 363 -3.29 13.91 4.29
C ASP A 363 -3.60 13.62 2.81
N LYS A 364 -3.03 12.53 2.29
CA LYS A 364 -3.31 12.05 0.92
C LYS A 364 -4.74 11.57 0.77
N TYR A 365 -5.27 10.85 1.75
CA TYR A 365 -6.64 10.35 1.72
C TYR A 365 -7.63 11.52 1.71
N ILE A 366 -7.51 12.45 2.67
CA ILE A 366 -8.35 13.64 2.79
C ILE A 366 -8.29 14.47 1.52
N SER A 367 -7.09 14.76 1.01
CA SER A 367 -6.91 15.51 -0.24
C SER A 367 -7.59 14.84 -1.45
N ARG A 368 -7.57 13.50 -1.51
CA ARG A 368 -8.26 12.75 -2.57
C ARG A 368 -9.77 12.75 -2.35
N HIS A 369 -10.24 12.67 -1.12
CA HIS A 369 -11.66 12.68 -0.77
C HIS A 369 -12.31 14.04 -1.04
N LEU A 370 -11.74 15.13 -0.53
CA LEU A 370 -12.20 16.50 -0.78
C LEU A 370 -12.26 16.81 -2.28
N LYS A 371 -11.26 16.34 -3.03
CA LYS A 371 -11.25 16.51 -4.49
C LYS A 371 -12.38 15.72 -5.17
N ARG A 372 -12.74 14.53 -4.67
CA ARG A 372 -13.85 13.74 -5.22
C ARG A 372 -15.18 14.41 -4.92
N GLU A 373 -15.41 14.86 -3.69
CA GLU A 373 -16.61 15.58 -3.28
C GLU A 373 -16.79 16.86 -4.10
N ARG A 374 -15.77 17.71 -4.17
CA ARG A 374 -15.81 18.94 -5.00
C ARG A 374 -16.10 18.65 -6.47
N ASN A 375 -15.57 17.55 -7.02
CA ASN A 375 -15.90 17.17 -8.40
C ASN A 375 -17.36 16.70 -8.53
N ARG A 376 -17.92 16.00 -7.54
CA ARG A 376 -19.33 15.61 -7.55
C ARG A 376 -20.23 16.84 -7.48
N GLU A 377 -19.96 17.75 -6.55
CA GLU A 377 -20.70 19.01 -6.40
C GLU A 377 -20.66 19.81 -7.70
N ASN A 378 -19.47 20.01 -8.29
CA ASN A 378 -19.35 20.71 -9.58
C ASN A 378 -20.14 20.01 -10.71
N ALA A 379 -20.13 18.67 -10.75
CA ALA A 379 -20.89 17.92 -11.76
C ALA A 379 -22.41 18.08 -11.57
N ILE A 380 -22.88 18.14 -10.32
CA ILE A 380 -24.28 18.41 -10.01
C ILE A 380 -24.63 19.85 -10.39
N LEU A 381 -23.80 20.85 -10.04
CA LEU A 381 -24.00 22.24 -10.46
C LEU A 381 -24.07 22.36 -11.99
N ASP A 382 -23.17 21.71 -12.72
CA ASP A 382 -23.21 21.69 -14.20
C ASP A 382 -24.55 21.10 -14.70
N LEU A 383 -25.07 20.02 -14.10
CA LEU A 383 -26.38 19.46 -14.44
C LEU A 383 -27.54 20.40 -14.11
N GLN A 384 -27.46 21.10 -12.98
CA GLN A 384 -28.47 22.08 -12.57
C GLN A 384 -28.52 23.27 -13.55
N ASP A 385 -27.36 23.72 -14.02
CA ASP A 385 -27.28 24.82 -14.98
C ASP A 385 -27.76 24.39 -16.38
N ILE A 386 -27.59 23.11 -16.75
CA ILE A 386 -28.11 22.55 -18.00
C ILE A 386 -29.63 22.36 -17.95
N THR A 387 -30.15 21.82 -16.85
CA THR A 387 -31.56 21.39 -16.73
C THR A 387 -32.48 22.46 -16.14
N GLY A 388 -31.92 23.46 -15.46
CA GLY A 388 -32.68 24.46 -14.70
C GLY A 388 -33.24 23.96 -13.37
N VAL A 389 -33.09 22.67 -13.04
CA VAL A 389 -33.64 22.09 -11.81
C VAL A 389 -32.67 22.27 -10.64
N LYS A 390 -33.17 22.82 -9.53
CA LYS A 390 -32.42 23.00 -8.27
C LYS A 390 -33.35 22.67 -7.09
N PRO A 391 -32.98 21.76 -6.17
CA PRO A 391 -31.77 20.94 -6.14
C PRO A 391 -31.85 19.68 -7.02
N ILE A 392 -30.70 19.06 -7.34
CA ILE A 392 -30.61 17.74 -8.00
C ILE A 392 -30.03 16.77 -6.98
N ASP A 393 -30.93 16.12 -6.24
CA ASP A 393 -30.55 15.24 -5.12
C ASP A 393 -30.66 13.77 -5.52
N ARG A 394 -31.50 13.44 -6.50
CA ARG A 394 -31.73 12.06 -6.96
C ARG A 394 -31.71 11.98 -8.49
N ILE A 395 -30.78 11.20 -9.02
CA ILE A 395 -30.60 10.91 -10.44
C ILE A 395 -30.94 9.44 -10.66
N GLU A 396 -31.93 9.15 -11.51
CA GLU A 396 -32.25 7.78 -11.92
C GLU A 396 -31.75 7.53 -13.33
N CYS A 397 -31.11 6.38 -13.57
CA CYS A 397 -30.68 5.97 -14.91
C CYS A 397 -31.26 4.63 -15.32
N TYR A 398 -31.77 4.56 -16.55
CA TYR A 398 -32.48 3.43 -17.12
C TYR A 398 -31.77 2.85 -18.35
N ASP A 399 -31.67 1.53 -18.39
CA ASP A 399 -31.10 0.75 -19.52
C ASP A 399 -31.94 -0.51 -19.76
N ILE A 400 -31.99 -0.96 -21.02
CA ILE A 400 -32.60 -2.23 -21.43
C ILE A 400 -31.50 -3.15 -21.94
N SER A 401 -31.40 -4.33 -21.34
CA SER A 401 -30.53 -5.38 -21.84
C SER A 401 -31.34 -6.50 -22.45
N ASN A 402 -31.10 -6.73 -23.75
CA ASN A 402 -31.63 -7.86 -24.50
C ASN A 402 -30.54 -8.90 -24.69
N THR A 403 -30.83 -10.16 -24.39
CA THR A 403 -29.97 -11.30 -24.74
C THR A 403 -30.75 -12.24 -25.62
N SER A 404 -30.21 -12.54 -26.80
CA SER A 404 -30.82 -13.43 -27.80
C SER A 404 -31.24 -14.77 -27.16
N GLY A 405 -32.54 -14.93 -26.89
CA GLY A 405 -33.13 -16.16 -26.33
C GLY A 405 -33.46 -16.15 -24.82
N VAL A 406 -33.33 -15.04 -24.09
CA VAL A 406 -33.74 -14.90 -22.67
C VAL A 406 -34.61 -13.65 -22.50
N ASP A 407 -35.55 -13.68 -21.55
CA ASP A 407 -36.42 -12.54 -21.19
C ASP A 407 -35.63 -11.21 -21.09
N SER A 408 -36.08 -10.17 -21.79
CA SER A 408 -35.53 -8.82 -21.72
C SER A 408 -35.64 -8.22 -20.31
N VAL A 409 -34.66 -7.42 -19.92
CA VAL A 409 -34.56 -6.89 -18.55
C VAL A 409 -34.23 -5.41 -18.57
N GLY A 410 -35.10 -4.63 -17.92
CA GLY A 410 -34.83 -3.25 -17.59
C GLY A 410 -34.06 -3.10 -16.29
N SER A 411 -33.07 -2.22 -16.29
CA SER A 411 -32.28 -1.87 -15.11
C SER A 411 -32.50 -0.40 -14.76
N MET A 412 -32.73 -0.16 -13.47
CA MET A 412 -32.78 1.18 -12.87
C MET A 412 -31.69 1.26 -11.81
N ILE A 413 -30.77 2.20 -11.98
CA ILE A 413 -29.79 2.57 -10.98
C ILE A 413 -30.08 3.97 -10.46
N VAL A 414 -29.62 4.26 -9.24
CA VAL A 414 -29.90 5.53 -8.56
C VAL A 414 -28.61 6.13 -8.04
N PHE A 415 -28.42 7.42 -8.28
CA PHE A 415 -27.39 8.22 -7.66
C PHE A 415 -28.05 9.28 -6.79
N LYS A 416 -27.62 9.41 -5.54
CA LYS A 416 -28.04 10.47 -4.62
C LYS A 416 -26.87 11.41 -4.36
N ASN A 417 -27.06 12.71 -4.53
CA ASN A 417 -26.01 13.74 -4.38
C ASN A 417 -24.71 13.39 -5.15
N GLY A 418 -24.83 12.82 -6.36
CA GLY A 418 -23.69 12.39 -7.17
C GLY A 418 -22.97 11.11 -6.71
N ALA A 419 -23.50 10.40 -5.70
CA ALA A 419 -22.98 9.12 -5.21
C ALA A 419 -23.96 7.96 -5.45
N LYS A 420 -23.44 6.74 -5.65
CA LYS A 420 -24.26 5.54 -5.92
C LYS A 420 -25.16 5.19 -4.72
N SER A 421 -26.45 4.98 -4.95
CA SER A 421 -27.38 4.44 -3.96
C SER A 421 -27.83 3.03 -4.36
N SER A 422 -26.98 2.02 -4.11
CA SER A 422 -27.21 0.63 -4.52
C SER A 422 -28.47 0.00 -3.90
N LYS A 423 -28.87 0.45 -2.71
CA LYS A 423 -30.12 0.06 -2.04
C LYS A 423 -31.38 0.42 -2.84
N ASP A 424 -31.29 1.47 -3.66
CA ASP A 424 -32.40 1.98 -4.46
C ASP A 424 -32.40 1.40 -5.89
N TYR A 425 -31.49 0.48 -6.21
CA TYR A 425 -31.45 -0.13 -7.54
C TYR A 425 -32.61 -1.10 -7.73
N ARG A 426 -33.15 -1.16 -8.95
CA ARG A 426 -34.30 -2.02 -9.27
C ARG A 426 -34.12 -2.67 -10.64
N LYS A 427 -34.59 -3.91 -10.75
CA LYS A 427 -34.63 -4.65 -12.02
C LYS A 427 -36.06 -4.94 -12.40
N PHE A 428 -36.35 -4.87 -13.68
CA PHE A 428 -37.65 -5.05 -14.26
C PHE A 428 -37.55 -6.18 -15.28
N LYS A 429 -38.12 -7.34 -14.94
CA LYS A 429 -38.36 -8.36 -15.95
C LYS A 429 -39.46 -7.85 -16.89
N ILE A 430 -39.13 -7.71 -18.18
CA ILE A 430 -40.08 -7.31 -19.23
C ILE A 430 -41.05 -8.48 -19.46
N LYS A 431 -42.35 -8.18 -19.58
CA LYS A 431 -43.40 -9.21 -19.69
C LYS A 431 -44.28 -9.04 -20.91
N THR A 432 -44.49 -7.81 -21.36
CA THR A 432 -45.50 -7.50 -22.39
C THR A 432 -44.91 -7.27 -23.78
N VAL A 433 -43.60 -7.40 -23.93
CA VAL A 433 -42.88 -7.16 -25.18
C VAL A 433 -42.33 -8.49 -25.71
N GLU A 434 -42.75 -8.87 -26.92
CA GLU A 434 -42.21 -10.01 -27.63
C GLU A 434 -41.13 -9.56 -28.62
N GLY A 435 -39.92 -10.15 -28.51
CA GLY A 435 -38.78 -9.78 -29.36
C GLY A 435 -37.93 -8.64 -28.80
N ALA A 436 -36.93 -8.22 -29.57
CA ALA A 436 -35.94 -7.21 -29.18
C ALA A 436 -36.42 -5.77 -29.49
N ASP A 437 -37.51 -5.34 -28.86
CA ASP A 437 -38.01 -3.96 -28.94
C ASP A 437 -37.63 -3.17 -27.68
N ASP A 438 -36.51 -2.43 -27.77
CA ASP A 438 -35.98 -1.61 -26.68
C ASP A 438 -36.93 -0.45 -26.31
N TYR A 439 -37.69 0.07 -27.27
CA TYR A 439 -38.59 1.18 -27.07
C TYR A 439 -39.81 0.77 -26.26
N ALA A 440 -40.47 -0.32 -26.66
CA ALA A 440 -41.57 -0.89 -25.90
C ALA A 440 -41.12 -1.33 -24.49
N SER A 441 -39.90 -1.87 -24.38
CA SER A 441 -39.33 -2.30 -23.10
C SER A 441 -39.09 -1.11 -22.16
N HIS A 442 -38.50 -0.01 -22.64
CA HIS A 442 -38.36 1.22 -21.84
C HIS A 442 -39.72 1.76 -21.39
N ARG A 443 -40.72 1.76 -22.27
CA ARG A 443 -42.09 2.18 -21.94
C ARG A 443 -42.66 1.34 -20.78
N GLU A 444 -42.57 0.01 -20.85
CA GLU A 444 -43.05 -0.87 -19.77
C GLU A 444 -42.38 -0.57 -18.42
N VAL A 445 -41.05 -0.40 -18.43
CA VAL A 445 -40.25 -0.12 -17.22
C VAL A 445 -40.66 1.19 -16.57
N LEU A 446 -40.71 2.27 -17.36
CA LEU A 446 -41.04 3.60 -16.86
C LEU A 446 -42.49 3.67 -16.40
N THR A 447 -43.43 3.10 -17.16
CA THR A 447 -44.84 3.05 -16.75
C THR A 447 -45.01 2.32 -15.41
N ARG A 448 -44.29 1.20 -15.21
CA ARG A 448 -44.32 0.46 -13.94
C ARG A 448 -43.67 1.24 -12.80
N ARG A 449 -42.59 1.99 -13.07
CA ARG A 449 -41.92 2.85 -12.09
C ARG A 449 -42.83 3.96 -11.58
N PHE A 450 -43.43 4.73 -12.48
CA PHE A 450 -44.22 5.91 -12.13
C PHE A 450 -45.62 5.57 -11.65
N ARG A 451 -46.20 4.46 -12.12
CA ARG A 451 -47.43 3.93 -11.52
C ARG A 451 -47.24 3.58 -10.05
N ARG A 452 -46.10 2.98 -9.68
CA ARG A 452 -45.79 2.65 -8.27
C ARG A 452 -45.53 3.88 -7.43
N LEU A 453 -44.90 4.91 -7.99
CA LEU A 453 -44.65 6.17 -7.29
C LEU A 453 -45.96 6.84 -6.84
N LEU A 454 -47.02 6.71 -7.63
CA LEU A 454 -48.34 7.30 -7.36
C LEU A 454 -49.27 6.35 -6.56
N ASP A 455 -48.88 5.09 -6.37
CA ASP A 455 -49.68 4.08 -5.63
C ASP A 455 -49.40 4.21 -4.12
N SER A 456 -50.18 5.05 -3.43
CA SER A 456 -50.01 5.40 -2.01
C SER A 456 -50.15 4.23 -1.02
N ASP A 457 -50.73 3.11 -1.46
CA ASP A 457 -51.00 1.94 -0.61
C ASP A 457 -49.80 0.98 -0.51
N LYS A 458 -48.73 1.19 -1.30
CA LYS A 458 -47.52 0.35 -1.29
C LYS A 458 -46.29 1.19 -0.99
N LYS A 459 -45.98 1.35 0.30
CA LYS A 459 -44.68 1.89 0.74
C LYS A 459 -43.55 0.92 0.38
N ASP A 460 -42.87 1.18 -0.74
CA ASP A 460 -41.55 0.61 -1.04
C ASP A 460 -40.57 1.78 -1.04
N ASN A 461 -39.77 1.91 0.02
CA ASN A 461 -38.87 3.04 0.29
C ASN A 461 -37.99 3.48 -0.91
N SER A 462 -37.77 2.63 -1.92
CA SER A 462 -37.00 2.97 -3.12
C SER A 462 -37.82 3.58 -4.25
N PHE A 463 -39.11 3.26 -4.34
CA PHE A 463 -40.04 3.75 -5.37
C PHE A 463 -40.83 4.98 -4.94
N ASP A 464 -40.85 5.27 -3.63
CA ASP A 464 -41.61 6.37 -3.04
C ASP A 464 -40.95 7.75 -3.26
N GLU A 465 -39.66 7.78 -3.61
CA GLU A 465 -38.93 9.02 -3.87
C GLU A 465 -38.98 9.42 -5.35
N MET A 466 -39.32 10.67 -5.63
CA MET A 466 -39.29 11.27 -6.96
C MET A 466 -37.84 11.55 -7.41
N PRO A 467 -37.42 11.18 -8.64
CA PRO A 467 -36.14 11.63 -9.17
C PRO A 467 -36.16 13.12 -9.52
N SER A 468 -35.05 13.82 -9.26
CA SER A 468 -34.85 15.19 -9.73
C SER A 468 -34.62 15.23 -11.24
N ILE A 469 -33.92 14.24 -11.78
CA ILE A 469 -33.68 14.06 -13.22
C ILE A 469 -33.64 12.57 -13.58
N ILE A 470 -33.93 12.27 -14.85
CA ILE A 470 -33.85 10.94 -15.43
C ILE A 470 -32.77 10.91 -16.53
N LEU A 471 -31.94 9.87 -16.51
CA LEU A 471 -30.95 9.57 -17.54
C LEU A 471 -31.35 8.31 -18.31
N MET A 472 -31.54 8.43 -19.61
CA MET A 472 -31.77 7.29 -20.49
C MET A 472 -30.44 6.87 -21.11
N ASP A 473 -30.05 5.59 -21.01
CA ASP A 473 -28.90 5.06 -21.76
C ASP A 473 -29.26 4.84 -23.24
N GLY A 474 -29.59 5.92 -23.92
CA GLY A 474 -30.08 5.92 -25.29
C GLY A 474 -30.20 7.33 -25.86
N GLY A 475 -30.41 7.38 -27.18
CA GLY A 475 -30.52 8.62 -27.93
C GLY A 475 -31.91 9.26 -27.85
N LYS A 476 -32.23 10.09 -28.86
CA LYS A 476 -33.49 10.86 -28.93
C LYS A 476 -34.75 9.99 -28.81
N GLY A 477 -34.75 8.79 -29.40
CA GLY A 477 -35.90 7.87 -29.36
C GLY A 477 -36.25 7.46 -27.93
N GLN A 478 -35.26 7.03 -27.14
CA GLN A 478 -35.45 6.63 -25.74
C GLN A 478 -35.91 7.81 -24.87
N VAL A 479 -35.36 9.00 -25.10
CA VAL A 479 -35.77 10.23 -24.39
C VAL A 479 -37.24 10.57 -24.67
N ASN A 480 -37.68 10.49 -25.93
CA ASN A 480 -39.06 10.79 -26.31
C ASN A 480 -40.06 9.82 -25.68
N ILE A 481 -39.73 8.52 -25.63
CA ILE A 481 -40.58 7.51 -24.96
C ILE A 481 -40.72 7.80 -23.48
N ALA A 482 -39.62 8.15 -22.81
CA ALA A 482 -39.68 8.54 -21.42
C ALA A 482 -40.56 9.78 -21.21
N LYS A 483 -40.48 10.76 -22.13
CA LYS A 483 -41.29 11.97 -22.09
C LYS A 483 -42.78 11.69 -22.29
N GLU A 484 -43.13 10.81 -23.22
CA GLU A 484 -44.52 10.35 -23.40
C GLU A 484 -45.08 9.71 -22.13
N VAL A 485 -44.31 8.80 -21.52
CA VAL A 485 -44.74 8.13 -20.28
C VAL A 485 -44.91 9.13 -19.14
N LEU A 486 -43.98 10.07 -18.94
CA LEU A 486 -44.13 11.09 -17.91
C LEU A 486 -45.37 11.97 -18.12
N ASN A 487 -45.65 12.35 -19.37
CA ASN A 487 -46.85 13.12 -19.72
C ASN A 487 -48.14 12.35 -19.38
N GLU A 488 -48.18 11.02 -19.60
CA GLU A 488 -49.33 10.18 -19.22
C GLU A 488 -49.59 10.19 -17.71
N PHE A 489 -48.55 10.39 -16.90
CA PHE A 489 -48.64 10.50 -15.44
C PHE A 489 -48.69 11.95 -14.93
N ASN A 490 -48.74 12.96 -15.81
CA ASN A 490 -48.66 14.39 -15.49
C ASN A 490 -47.45 14.74 -14.59
N LEU A 491 -46.29 14.14 -14.87
CA LEU A 491 -45.03 14.39 -14.16
C LEU A 491 -44.10 15.26 -15.01
N ASP A 492 -43.58 16.33 -14.42
CA ASP A 492 -42.61 17.22 -15.05
C ASP A 492 -41.21 16.96 -14.48
N ILE A 493 -40.49 16.02 -15.08
CA ILE A 493 -39.13 15.63 -14.67
C ILE A 493 -38.21 15.74 -15.88
N PRO A 494 -37.08 16.47 -15.78
CA PRO A 494 -36.11 16.54 -16.86
C PRO A 494 -35.56 15.16 -17.23
N ILE A 495 -35.55 14.87 -18.53
CA ILE A 495 -34.98 13.64 -19.10
C ILE A 495 -33.78 13.99 -19.98
N LEU A 496 -32.65 13.35 -19.73
CA LEU A 496 -31.46 13.45 -20.57
C LEU A 496 -31.12 12.10 -21.19
N GLY A 497 -30.75 12.10 -22.46
CA GLY A 497 -30.27 10.90 -23.17
C GLY A 497 -28.74 10.86 -23.21
N LEU A 498 -28.13 9.72 -22.89
CA LEU A 498 -26.69 9.52 -23.02
C LEU A 498 -26.33 9.07 -24.44
N VAL A 499 -25.58 9.90 -25.18
CA VAL A 499 -25.19 9.59 -26.56
C VAL A 499 -23.83 8.91 -26.58
N LYS A 500 -23.74 7.74 -27.20
CA LYS A 500 -22.49 6.99 -27.41
C LYS A 500 -21.81 7.42 -28.73
N ASP A 501 -20.48 7.41 -28.77
CA ASP A 501 -19.69 7.48 -30.01
C ASP A 501 -19.53 6.10 -30.65
N ASP A 502 -18.87 6.04 -31.82
CA ASP A 502 -18.59 4.81 -32.57
C ASP A 502 -17.69 3.82 -31.80
N LYS A 503 -17.10 4.25 -30.68
CA LYS A 503 -16.28 3.43 -29.76
C LYS A 503 -17.03 3.12 -28.46
N HIS A 504 -18.35 3.29 -28.44
CA HIS A 504 -19.24 3.08 -27.29
C HIS A 504 -18.92 3.95 -26.06
N ARG A 505 -18.31 5.12 -26.22
CA ARG A 505 -18.06 6.08 -25.13
C ARG A 505 -19.07 7.21 -25.16
N THR A 506 -19.46 7.73 -23.99
CA THR A 506 -20.34 8.89 -23.90
C THR A 506 -19.72 10.10 -24.62
N ARG A 507 -20.34 10.60 -25.69
CA ARG A 507 -19.87 11.80 -26.41
C ARG A 507 -20.58 13.08 -25.98
N GLY A 508 -21.79 12.93 -25.48
CA GLY A 508 -22.70 14.04 -25.24
C GLY A 508 -23.96 13.58 -24.49
N ILE A 509 -24.75 14.57 -24.12
CA ILE A 509 -26.10 14.39 -23.61
C ILE A 509 -27.10 15.00 -24.57
N ILE A 510 -28.30 14.43 -24.66
CA ILE A 510 -29.45 15.05 -25.32
C ILE A 510 -30.35 15.60 -24.23
N TYR A 511 -30.69 16.88 -24.32
CA TYR A 511 -31.66 17.54 -23.46
C TYR A 511 -32.53 18.45 -24.33
N GLU A 512 -33.86 18.40 -24.17
CA GLU A 512 -34.81 19.19 -24.98
C GLU A 512 -34.58 19.13 -26.51
N ASN A 513 -34.27 17.93 -27.04
CA ASN A 513 -33.91 17.68 -28.45
C ASN A 513 -32.60 18.32 -28.95
N GLU A 514 -31.88 19.04 -28.10
CA GLU A 514 -30.54 19.56 -28.37
C GLU A 514 -29.46 18.59 -27.88
N GLU A 515 -28.39 18.44 -28.65
CA GLU A 515 -27.24 17.63 -28.25
C GLU A 515 -26.14 18.54 -27.68
N ILE A 516 -25.84 18.35 -26.40
CA ILE A 516 -24.79 19.05 -25.68
C ILE A 516 -23.55 18.15 -25.64
N ARG A 517 -22.48 18.57 -26.32
CA ARG A 517 -21.21 17.84 -26.32
C ARG A 517 -20.52 17.95 -24.97
N LEU A 518 -20.09 16.81 -24.43
CA LEU A 518 -19.35 16.76 -23.18
C LEU A 518 -17.86 16.93 -23.44
N LYS A 519 -17.24 17.88 -22.72
CA LYS A 519 -15.78 18.00 -22.72
C LYS A 519 -15.18 16.85 -21.91
N VAL A 520 -14.28 16.07 -22.52
CA VAL A 520 -13.56 15.00 -21.83
C VAL A 520 -12.76 15.58 -20.65
N ASN A 521 -12.70 14.84 -19.54
CA ASN A 521 -12.05 15.22 -18.28
C ASN A 521 -12.76 16.27 -17.41
N THR A 522 -13.97 16.72 -17.74
CA THR A 522 -14.77 17.53 -16.81
C THR A 522 -15.38 16.67 -15.70
N PRO A 523 -15.73 17.27 -14.54
CA PRO A 523 -16.45 16.58 -13.48
C PRO A 523 -17.77 15.99 -13.97
N LEU A 524 -18.56 16.76 -14.74
CA LEU A 524 -19.80 16.29 -15.37
C LEU A 524 -19.61 15.02 -16.21
N TYR A 525 -18.63 15.02 -17.13
CA TYR A 525 -18.34 13.85 -17.96
C TYR A 525 -18.06 12.61 -17.10
N ARG A 526 -17.27 12.76 -16.03
CA ARG A 526 -16.92 11.64 -15.15
C ARG A 526 -18.11 11.10 -14.37
N LEU A 527 -19.01 11.97 -13.92
CA LEU A 527 -20.24 11.57 -13.23
C LEU A 527 -21.13 10.76 -14.19
N LEU A 528 -21.42 11.30 -15.37
CA LEU A 528 -22.27 10.64 -16.37
C LEU A 528 -21.68 9.31 -16.84
N PHE A 529 -20.38 9.27 -17.08
CA PHE A 529 -19.67 8.04 -17.41
C PHE A 529 -19.77 7.01 -16.28
N ALA A 530 -19.60 7.42 -15.02
CA ALA A 530 -19.71 6.51 -13.88
C ALA A 530 -21.13 5.99 -13.65
N ILE A 531 -22.15 6.79 -13.97
CA ILE A 531 -23.56 6.36 -13.99
C ILE A 531 -23.73 5.30 -15.09
N GLN A 532 -23.33 5.59 -16.32
CA GLN A 532 -23.47 4.69 -17.46
C GLN A 532 -22.79 3.32 -17.23
N GLU A 533 -21.53 3.33 -16.79
CA GLU A 533 -20.80 2.10 -16.47
C GLU A 533 -21.49 1.28 -15.37
N GLU A 534 -22.06 1.96 -14.37
CA GLU A 534 -22.79 1.31 -13.30
C GLU A 534 -24.12 0.71 -13.78
N THR A 535 -24.83 1.40 -14.68
CA THR A 535 -26.04 0.90 -15.33
C THR A 535 -25.75 -0.38 -16.11
N HIS A 536 -24.75 -0.36 -17.00
CA HIS A 536 -24.31 -1.53 -17.75
C HIS A 536 -23.89 -2.69 -16.82
N ARG A 537 -23.08 -2.41 -15.79
CA ARG A 537 -22.63 -3.41 -14.81
C ARG A 537 -23.82 -4.07 -14.10
N PHE A 538 -24.83 -3.29 -13.73
CA PHE A 538 -26.00 -3.79 -13.02
C PHE A 538 -26.86 -4.68 -13.91
N ALA A 539 -26.96 -4.35 -15.20
CA ALA A 539 -27.65 -5.15 -16.19
C ALA A 539 -26.92 -6.49 -16.46
N ILE A 540 -25.61 -6.46 -16.77
CA ILE A 540 -24.80 -7.66 -17.07
C ILE A 540 -24.79 -8.67 -15.91
N ASN A 541 -24.65 -8.21 -14.66
CA ASN A 541 -24.65 -9.10 -13.48
C ASN A 541 -25.96 -9.88 -13.32
N TYR A 542 -27.07 -9.42 -13.91
CA TYR A 542 -28.32 -10.17 -13.91
C TYR A 542 -28.25 -11.39 -14.81
N HIS A 543 -27.79 -11.22 -16.06
CA HIS A 543 -27.68 -12.31 -17.02
C HIS A 543 -26.75 -13.41 -16.49
N ARG A 544 -25.65 -13.05 -15.84
CA ARG A 544 -24.77 -14.04 -15.19
C ARG A 544 -25.50 -14.86 -14.12
N LYS A 545 -26.28 -14.22 -13.24
CA LYS A 545 -27.07 -14.89 -12.20
C LYS A 545 -28.24 -15.71 -12.78
N LEU A 546 -28.89 -15.24 -13.86
CA LEU A 546 -29.96 -15.98 -14.54
C LEU A 546 -29.42 -17.22 -15.24
N HIS A 547 -28.27 -17.12 -15.91
CA HIS A 547 -27.57 -18.28 -16.46
C HIS A 547 -27.20 -19.25 -15.35
N GLU A 548 -26.59 -18.81 -14.24
CA GLU A 548 -26.28 -19.69 -13.10
C GLU A 548 -27.52 -20.35 -12.47
N LYS A 549 -28.68 -19.67 -12.46
CA LYS A 549 -29.92 -20.18 -11.86
C LYS A 549 -30.67 -21.13 -12.81
N ASN A 550 -30.69 -20.86 -14.11
CA ASN A 550 -31.21 -21.78 -15.12
C ASN A 550 -30.32 -23.02 -15.27
N PHE A 551 -29.01 -22.91 -15.01
CA PHE A 551 -28.12 -24.06 -14.92
C PHE A 551 -28.41 -24.97 -13.70
N LYS A 552 -29.11 -24.48 -12.66
CA LYS A 552 -29.45 -25.29 -11.48
C LYS A 552 -30.66 -26.21 -11.69
N LYS A 553 -31.59 -25.91 -12.61
CA LYS A 553 -32.55 -26.88 -13.15
C LYS A 553 -31.93 -27.48 -14.42
N SER A 554 -30.96 -28.36 -14.24
CA SER A 554 -30.26 -28.97 -15.36
C SER A 554 -31.06 -30.19 -15.81
N GLU A 555 -31.17 -30.45 -17.12
CA GLU A 555 -31.70 -31.72 -17.65
C GLU A 555 -31.00 -32.95 -17.03
N LEU A 556 -29.77 -32.77 -16.54
CA LEU A 556 -28.99 -33.78 -15.82
C LEU A 556 -29.62 -34.20 -14.48
N ASP A 557 -30.50 -33.38 -13.88
CA ASP A 557 -31.19 -33.70 -12.62
C ASP A 557 -32.22 -34.83 -12.79
N ASN A 558 -32.67 -35.08 -14.02
CA ASN A 558 -33.62 -36.14 -14.35
C ASN A 558 -32.93 -37.48 -14.68
N ILE A 559 -31.60 -37.52 -14.69
CA ILE A 559 -30.83 -38.71 -15.08
C ILE A 559 -30.52 -39.56 -13.84
N LYS A 560 -30.97 -40.81 -13.84
CA LYS A 560 -30.69 -41.76 -12.74
C LYS A 560 -29.18 -41.90 -12.52
N LEU A 561 -28.76 -41.87 -11.25
CA LEU A 561 -27.36 -41.97 -10.78
C LEU A 561 -26.47 -40.73 -11.05
N ILE A 562 -27.05 -39.60 -11.47
CA ILE A 562 -26.35 -38.30 -11.57
C ILE A 562 -26.82 -37.39 -10.44
N GLY A 563 -26.08 -37.38 -9.33
CA GLY A 563 -26.29 -36.44 -8.22
C GLY A 563 -25.50 -35.14 -8.37
N GLU A 564 -25.78 -34.18 -7.48
CA GLU A 564 -25.15 -32.83 -7.44
C GLU A 564 -23.61 -32.83 -7.56
N LYS A 565 -22.92 -33.80 -6.94
CA LYS A 565 -21.46 -33.92 -7.01
C LYS A 565 -20.97 -34.27 -8.43
N ARG A 566 -21.59 -35.26 -9.07
CA ARG A 566 -21.25 -35.70 -10.44
C ARG A 566 -21.60 -34.63 -11.46
N LYS A 567 -22.74 -33.96 -11.28
CA LYS A 567 -23.16 -32.81 -12.10
C LYS A 567 -22.11 -31.70 -12.10
N LYS A 568 -21.63 -31.28 -10.92
CA LYS A 568 -20.58 -30.26 -10.83
C LYS A 568 -19.28 -30.70 -11.49
N ALA A 569 -18.90 -31.97 -11.35
CA ALA A 569 -17.70 -32.52 -11.99
C ALA A 569 -17.83 -32.51 -13.53
N LEU A 570 -18.96 -32.99 -14.07
CA LEU A 570 -19.25 -32.98 -15.51
C LEU A 570 -19.25 -31.56 -16.08
N MET A 571 -19.89 -30.62 -15.39
CA MET A 571 -19.94 -29.22 -15.80
C MET A 571 -18.57 -28.54 -15.73
N LYS A 572 -17.74 -28.87 -14.75
CA LYS A 572 -16.37 -28.36 -14.63
C LYS A 572 -15.48 -28.88 -15.76
N HIS A 573 -15.67 -30.14 -16.15
CA HIS A 573 -14.89 -30.78 -17.20
C HIS A 573 -15.32 -30.34 -18.60
N PHE A 574 -16.60 -30.51 -18.96
CA PHE A 574 -17.12 -30.27 -20.30
C PHE A 574 -17.53 -28.81 -20.58
N LYS A 575 -17.69 -27.99 -19.54
CA LYS A 575 -18.06 -26.55 -19.58
C LYS A 575 -19.47 -26.24 -20.09
N THR A 576 -20.01 -27.01 -21.03
CA THR A 576 -21.36 -26.80 -21.60
C THR A 576 -22.16 -28.11 -21.68
N LEU A 577 -23.49 -28.01 -21.63
CA LEU A 577 -24.39 -29.16 -21.65
C LEU A 577 -24.39 -29.87 -23.02
N ASP A 578 -24.24 -29.14 -24.12
CA ASP A 578 -24.12 -29.70 -25.48
C ASP A 578 -22.88 -30.58 -25.65
N ARG A 579 -21.79 -30.29 -24.94
CA ARG A 579 -20.59 -31.13 -24.96
C ARG A 579 -20.81 -32.43 -24.20
N ILE A 580 -21.53 -32.38 -23.08
CA ILE A 580 -21.92 -33.58 -22.32
C ILE A 580 -22.84 -34.48 -23.16
N LYS A 581 -23.77 -33.89 -23.93
CA LYS A 581 -24.68 -34.63 -24.84
C LYS A 581 -23.94 -35.41 -25.93
N LYS A 582 -22.79 -34.90 -26.38
CA LYS A 582 -22.00 -35.47 -27.49
C LYS A 582 -20.85 -36.35 -27.03
N ALA A 583 -20.57 -36.39 -25.73
CA ALA A 583 -19.43 -37.13 -25.18
C ALA A 583 -19.66 -38.64 -25.25
N SER A 584 -18.59 -39.40 -25.52
CA SER A 584 -18.64 -40.86 -25.49
C SER A 584 -18.73 -41.38 -24.04
N VAL A 585 -19.08 -42.66 -23.87
CA VAL A 585 -19.08 -43.29 -22.54
C VAL A 585 -17.67 -43.26 -21.93
N GLU A 586 -16.62 -43.43 -22.74
CA GLU A 586 -15.23 -43.34 -22.26
C GLU A 586 -14.89 -41.92 -21.77
N GLU A 587 -15.24 -40.88 -22.54
CA GLU A 587 -14.97 -39.48 -22.18
C GLU A 587 -15.74 -39.07 -20.91
N LEU A 588 -16.97 -39.55 -20.73
CA LEU A 588 -17.76 -39.28 -19.52
C LEU A 588 -17.16 -39.97 -18.29
N CYS A 589 -16.48 -41.11 -18.46
CA CYS A 589 -15.80 -41.83 -17.39
C CYS A 589 -14.49 -41.18 -16.92
N GLU A 590 -13.88 -40.29 -17.71
CA GLU A 590 -12.69 -39.52 -17.31
C GLU A 590 -12.99 -38.46 -16.23
N VAL A 591 -14.27 -38.18 -15.98
CA VAL A 591 -14.69 -37.17 -15.02
C VAL A 591 -14.71 -37.73 -13.60
N ASP A 592 -14.07 -37.02 -12.67
CA ASP A 592 -13.99 -37.39 -11.25
C ASP A 592 -15.35 -37.80 -10.65
N GLY A 593 -15.43 -39.07 -10.23
CA GLY A 593 -16.61 -39.66 -9.59
C GLY A 593 -17.65 -40.26 -10.55
N MET A 594 -17.40 -40.23 -11.87
CA MET A 594 -18.19 -40.96 -12.85
C MET A 594 -17.78 -42.43 -12.91
N ASN A 595 -18.78 -43.31 -13.12
CA ASN A 595 -18.57 -44.72 -13.40
C ASN A 595 -19.35 -45.10 -14.67
N GLU A 596 -18.97 -46.20 -15.29
CA GLU A 596 -19.50 -46.66 -16.58
C GLU A 596 -21.04 -46.65 -16.61
N LYS A 597 -21.66 -47.20 -15.56
CA LYS A 597 -23.12 -47.23 -15.40
C LYS A 597 -23.79 -45.84 -15.35
N ALA A 598 -23.11 -44.81 -14.84
CA ALA A 598 -23.62 -43.45 -14.84
C ALA A 598 -23.38 -42.74 -16.17
N ALA A 599 -22.26 -43.02 -16.84
CA ALA A 599 -21.97 -42.52 -18.17
C ALA A 599 -22.95 -43.08 -19.22
N GLU A 600 -23.26 -44.38 -19.16
CA GLU A 600 -24.29 -45.02 -19.99
C GLU A 600 -25.68 -44.38 -19.80
N ASN A 601 -26.07 -44.07 -18.57
CA ASN A 601 -27.35 -43.40 -18.30
C ASN A 601 -27.44 -42.01 -18.93
N ILE A 602 -26.33 -41.27 -18.98
CA ILE A 602 -26.28 -39.96 -19.65
C ILE A 602 -26.46 -40.14 -21.16
N VAL A 603 -25.70 -41.05 -21.77
CA VAL A 603 -25.77 -41.30 -23.21
C VAL A 603 -27.15 -41.82 -23.61
N ASN A 604 -27.75 -42.71 -22.82
CA ASN A 604 -29.08 -43.25 -23.08
C ASN A 604 -30.19 -42.20 -22.92
N TYR A 605 -30.09 -41.31 -21.92
CA TYR A 605 -31.06 -40.24 -21.70
C TYR A 605 -31.10 -39.23 -22.85
N PHE A 606 -29.96 -38.96 -23.49
CA PHE A 606 -29.88 -38.01 -24.61
C PHE A 606 -29.98 -38.66 -26.00
N LYS A 607 -30.06 -39.99 -26.09
CA LYS A 607 -30.40 -40.74 -27.31
C LYS A 607 -31.90 -41.00 -27.48
N GLN A 608 -32.68 -40.87 -26.40
CA GLN A 608 -34.15 -40.77 -26.44
C GLN A 608 -34.57 -39.37 -26.87
#